data_AF-A0A9W6QUC8-F1
#
_entry.id   AF-A0A9W6QUC8-F1
#
_cell.length_a   1.000
_cell.length_b   1.000
_cell.length_c   1.000
_cell.angle_alpha   90.00
_cell.angle_beta   90.00
_cell.angle_gamma   90.00
#
_symmetry.space_group_name_H-M   'P 1'
#
loop_
_entity.id
_entity.type
_entity.pdbx_description
1 polymer ?
#
loop_
_entity_poly.entity_id
_entity_poly.type
_entity_poly.pdbx_seq_one_letter_code
_entity_poly.pdbx_strand_id
1 'polypeptide(L)'
;MIDLAPVFTLDDARAAGVRKDQVCDMLAAGEIERVGRGVYLRPHAVDPACASLAAATAVRAPATMCLTSALAHHDLTDAIPFETDIALPRGARYPAGLAR
;
A
#
# COMPACT_ATOMS: atom_id res chain seq x y z
N MET A 1 -5.69 0.19 -21.88
CA MET A 1 -5.63 0.71 -20.50
C MET A 1 -4.80 -0.28 -19.70
N ILE A 2 -3.69 0.16 -19.10
CA ILE A 2 -2.79 -0.74 -18.35
C ILE A 2 -3.53 -1.22 -17.09
N ASP A 3 -3.68 -2.53 -16.97
CA ASP A 3 -4.36 -3.19 -15.85
C ASP A 3 -3.38 -3.35 -14.67
N LEU A 4 -3.31 -2.32 -13.83
CA LEU A 4 -2.56 -2.34 -12.58
C LEU A 4 -3.54 -2.12 -11.43
N ALA A 5 -3.33 -2.88 -10.35
CA ALA A 5 -4.06 -2.71 -9.11
C ALA A 5 -3.92 -1.26 -8.57
N PRO A 6 -4.86 -0.79 -7.73
CA PRO A 6 -4.79 0.52 -7.08
C PRO A 6 -3.46 0.76 -6.35
N VAL A 7 -2.90 -0.30 -5.77
CA VAL A 7 -1.57 -0.33 -5.17
C VAL A 7 -0.79 -1.49 -5.78
N PHE A 8 0.43 -1.21 -6.22
CA PHE A 8 1.23 -2.17 -6.98
C PHE A 8 2.72 -1.97 -6.72
N THR A 9 3.50 -3.03 -6.90
CA THR A 9 4.96 -2.99 -6.81
C THR A 9 5.59 -2.67 -8.16
N LEU A 10 6.88 -2.32 -8.17
CA LEU A 10 7.62 -2.15 -9.42
C LEU A 10 7.64 -3.44 -10.26
N ASP A 11 7.60 -4.60 -9.62
CA ASP A 11 7.59 -5.88 -10.32
C ASP A 11 6.21 -6.16 -10.95
N ASP A 12 5.11 -5.78 -10.28
CA ASP A 12 3.77 -5.80 -10.89
C ASP A 12 3.69 -4.87 -12.12
N ALA A 13 4.26 -3.67 -12.02
CA ALA A 13 4.34 -2.73 -13.14
C ALA A 13 5.08 -3.35 -14.34
N ARG A 14 6.22 -3.98 -14.09
CA ARG A 14 7.00 -4.68 -15.12
C ARG A 14 6.23 -5.85 -15.73
N ALA A 15 5.53 -6.63 -14.92
CA ALA A 15 4.69 -7.73 -15.39
C ALA A 15 3.54 -7.24 -16.28
N ALA A 16 3.01 -6.05 -16.00
CA ALA A 16 2.01 -5.37 -16.82
C ALA A 16 2.59 -4.63 -18.05
N GLY A 17 3.89 -4.78 -18.33
CA GLY A 17 4.55 -4.15 -19.48
C GLY A 17 4.92 -2.68 -19.27
N VAL A 18 4.83 -2.16 -18.05
CA VAL A 18 5.22 -0.78 -17.70
C VAL A 18 6.70 -0.75 -17.35
N ARG A 19 7.46 0.05 -18.11
CA ARG A 19 8.88 0.23 -17.89
C ARG A 19 9.15 1.20 -16.73
N LYS A 20 10.34 1.09 -16.14
CA LYS A 20 10.72 1.89 -14.97
C LYS A 20 10.72 3.40 -15.24
N ASP A 21 11.10 3.81 -16.44
CA ASP A 21 11.04 5.21 -16.88
C ASP A 21 9.59 5.70 -16.96
N GLN A 22 8.67 4.90 -17.51
CA GLN A 22 7.24 5.22 -17.48
C GLN A 22 6.71 5.38 -16.05
N VAL A 23 7.12 4.52 -15.12
CA VAL A 23 6.78 4.69 -13.68
C VAL A 23 7.33 6.02 -13.14
N CYS A 24 8.55 6.40 -13.51
CA CYS A 24 9.11 7.70 -13.11
C CYS A 24 8.32 8.87 -13.71
N ASP A 25 7.90 8.77 -14.97
CA ASP A 25 7.09 9.79 -15.64
C ASP A 25 5.72 9.94 -14.97
N MET A 26 5.07 8.82 -14.63
CA MET A 26 3.80 8.81 -13.90
C MET A 26 3.93 9.42 -12.50
N LEU A 27 5.05 9.16 -11.81
CA LEU A 27 5.36 9.81 -10.52
C LEU A 27 5.52 11.33 -10.69
N ALA A 28 6.25 11.76 -11.72
CA ALA A 28 6.47 13.18 -11.99
C ALA A 28 5.17 13.90 -12.39
N ALA A 29 4.27 13.19 -13.08
CA ALA A 29 2.94 13.66 -13.44
C ALA A 29 1.93 13.62 -12.27
N GLY A 30 2.27 13.01 -11.14
CA GLY A 30 1.36 12.84 -10.00
C GLY A 30 0.24 11.82 -10.24
N GLU A 31 0.35 10.97 -11.26
CA GLU A 31 -0.62 9.90 -11.54
C GLU A 31 -0.51 8.75 -10.54
N ILE A 32 0.66 8.62 -9.92
CA ILE A 32 0.95 7.67 -8.85
C ILE A 32 1.80 8.36 -7.78
N GLU A 33 1.72 7.84 -6.57
CA GLU A 33 2.52 8.23 -5.42
C GLU A 33 3.37 7.06 -4.96
N ARG A 34 4.56 7.36 -4.45
CA ARG A 34 5.44 6.34 -3.89
C ARG A 34 5.18 6.21 -2.39
N VAL A 35 4.49 5.15 -2.01
CA VAL A 35 4.14 4.83 -0.61
C VAL A 35 5.17 3.94 0.09
N GLY A 36 6.10 3.35 -0.67
CA GLY A 36 7.16 2.49 -0.15
C GLY A 36 8.33 2.27 -1.09
N ARG A 37 9.32 1.48 -0.67
CA ARG A 37 10.44 1.14 -1.55
C ARG A 37 9.96 0.25 -2.70
N GLY A 38 9.70 0.88 -3.84
CA GLY A 38 9.22 0.17 -5.04
C GLY A 38 7.75 -0.22 -4.94
N VAL A 39 6.98 0.49 -4.12
CA VAL A 39 5.53 0.34 -3.95
C VAL A 39 4.88 1.66 -4.30
N TYR A 40 3.86 1.60 -5.14
CA TYR A 40 3.19 2.75 -5.71
C TYR A 40 1.69 2.64 -5.50
N LEU A 41 1.05 3.79 -5.27
CA LEU A 41 -0.39 3.92 -5.06
C LEU A 41 -0.94 4.93 -6.05
N ARG A 42 -2.08 4.63 -6.67
CA ARG A 42 -2.83 5.61 -7.45
C ARG A 42 -3.60 6.53 -6.48
N PRO A 43 -3.41 7.87 -6.57
CA PRO A 43 -4.16 8.81 -5.73
C PRO A 43 -5.67 8.56 -5.85
N HIS A 44 -6.38 8.67 -4.73
CA HIS A 44 -7.83 8.49 -4.63
C HIS A 44 -8.38 7.10 -5.01
N ALA A 45 -7.52 6.12 -5.31
CA ALA A 45 -7.95 4.76 -5.66
C ALA A 45 -8.17 3.86 -4.43
N VAL A 46 -7.68 4.27 -3.26
CA VAL A 46 -7.84 3.58 -1.98
C VAL A 46 -8.25 4.61 -0.94
N ASP A 47 -9.11 4.19 0.00
CA ASP A 47 -9.39 4.96 1.20
C ASP A 47 -8.05 5.30 1.92
N PRO A 48 -7.78 6.57 2.24
CA PRO A 48 -6.58 6.96 2.99
C PRO A 48 -6.35 6.12 4.27
N ALA A 49 -7.42 5.74 4.98
CA ALA A 49 -7.34 4.89 6.17
C ALA A 49 -6.87 3.44 5.87
N CYS A 50 -7.03 2.99 4.62
CA CYS A 50 -6.61 1.66 4.17
C CYS A 50 -5.31 1.69 3.35
N ALA A 51 -4.75 2.87 3.04
CA ALA A 51 -3.59 3.02 2.17
C ALA A 51 -2.36 2.25 2.67
N SER A 52 -2.06 2.35 3.97
CA SER A 52 -0.93 1.63 4.60
C SER A 52 -1.12 0.12 4.55
N LEU A 53 -2.35 -0.37 4.78
CA LEU A 53 -2.66 -1.80 4.67
C LEU A 53 -2.51 -2.28 3.23
N ALA A 54 -3.04 -1.54 2.25
CA ALA A 54 -2.94 -1.88 0.83
C ALA A 54 -1.48 -1.91 0.34
N ALA A 55 -0.65 -0.98 0.81
CA ALA A 55 0.79 -0.97 0.52
C ALA A 55 1.51 -2.16 1.16
N ALA A 56 1.14 -2.53 2.40
CA ALA A 56 1.69 -3.70 3.06
C ALA A 56 1.28 -5.00 2.35
N THR A 57 0.01 -5.15 1.95
CA THR A 57 -0.49 -6.36 1.26
C THR A 57 0.10 -6.52 -0.14
N ALA A 58 0.37 -5.42 -0.86
CA ALA A 58 1.06 -5.46 -2.15
C ALA A 58 2.47 -6.07 -2.06
N VAL A 59 3.19 -5.86 -0.95
CA VAL A 59 4.52 -6.46 -0.73
C VAL A 59 4.44 -7.81 -0.03
N ARG A 60 3.45 -7.96 0.86
CA ARG A 60 3.24 -9.12 1.73
C ARG A 60 1.75 -9.44 1.77
N ALA A 61 1.30 -10.27 0.83
CA ALA A 61 -0.09 -10.73 0.75
C ALA A 61 -0.73 -11.14 2.10
N PRO A 62 -0.02 -11.81 3.05
CA PRO A 62 -0.61 -12.17 4.35
C PRO A 62 -0.55 -11.06 5.41
N ALA A 63 -0.25 -9.80 5.06
CA ALA A 63 -0.37 -8.68 5.99
C ALA A 63 -1.85 -8.46 6.39
N THR A 64 -2.11 -8.13 7.65
CA THR A 64 -3.49 -8.03 8.16
C THR A 64 -3.63 -6.85 9.11
N MET A 65 -4.71 -6.08 8.98
CA MET A 65 -5.03 -5.01 9.95
C MET A 65 -5.30 -5.62 11.32
N CYS A 66 -4.78 -5.01 12.38
CA CYS A 66 -4.92 -5.55 13.73
C CYS A 66 -5.19 -4.46 14.78
N LEU A 67 -5.28 -4.87 16.05
CA LEU A 67 -5.40 -3.99 17.22
C LEU A 67 -6.49 -2.91 17.05
N THR A 68 -6.20 -1.67 17.46
CA THR A 68 -7.18 -0.59 17.50
C THR A 68 -7.61 -0.19 16.10
N SER A 69 -6.72 -0.24 15.10
CA SER A 69 -7.09 0.04 13.71
C SER A 69 -8.13 -0.95 13.18
N ALA A 70 -8.00 -2.24 13.48
CA ALA A 70 -9.00 -3.23 13.08
C ALA A 70 -10.35 -3.00 13.77
N LEU A 71 -10.33 -2.65 15.07
CA LEU A 71 -11.56 -2.30 15.79
C LEU A 71 -12.22 -1.07 15.18
N ALA A 72 -11.45 -0.03 14.85
CA ALA A 72 -11.97 1.20 14.26
C ALA A 72 -12.54 0.96 12.86
N HIS A 73 -11.87 0.15 12.04
CA HIS A 73 -12.35 -0.22 10.70
C HIS A 73 -13.67 -1.01 10.71
N HIS A 74 -13.95 -1.72 11.80
CA HIS A 74 -15.18 -2.49 11.98
C HIS A 74 -16.22 -1.79 12.86
N ASP A 75 -16.07 -0.49 13.12
CA ASP A 75 -16.97 0.31 13.96
C ASP A 75 -17.15 -0.27 15.39
N LEU A 76 -16.11 -0.91 15.92
CA LEU A 76 -16.10 -1.53 17.26
C LEU A 76 -15.42 -0.67 18.34
N THR A 77 -14.99 0.53 17.99
CA THR A 77 -14.40 1.51 18.91
C THR A 77 -14.62 2.92 18.39
N ASP A 78 -14.74 3.89 19.30
CA ASP A 78 -14.80 5.33 18.98
C ASP A 78 -13.41 5.99 18.95
N ALA A 79 -12.36 5.21 19.27
CA ALA A 79 -10.99 5.69 19.19
C ALA A 79 -10.63 5.98 17.72
N ILE A 80 -10.05 7.15 17.46
CA ILE A 80 -9.50 7.51 16.15
C ILE A 80 -8.00 7.18 16.16
N PRO A 81 -7.54 6.09 15.50
CA PRO A 81 -6.14 5.72 15.49
C PRO A 81 -5.31 6.76 14.73
N PHE A 82 -4.15 7.13 15.27
CA PHE A 82 -3.21 8.03 14.58
C PHE A 82 -2.40 7.31 13.49
N GLU A 83 -2.25 5.99 13.62
CA GLU A 83 -1.49 5.15 12.70
C GLU A 83 -2.27 3.87 12.38
N THR A 84 -1.88 3.18 11.31
CA THR A 84 -2.46 1.88 10.95
C THR A 84 -1.66 0.74 11.57
N ASP A 85 -2.29 0.00 12.48
CA ASP A 85 -1.74 -1.23 13.06
C ASP A 85 -1.83 -2.38 12.04
N ILE A 86 -0.67 -2.91 11.64
CA ILE A 86 -0.56 -4.00 10.66
C ILE A 86 0.27 -5.14 11.24
N ALA A 87 -0.34 -6.33 11.30
CA ALA A 87 0.34 -7.56 11.65
C ALA A 87 0.95 -8.21 10.39
N LEU A 88 2.13 -8.83 10.59
CA LEU A 88 2.78 -9.69 9.61
C LEU A 88 2.93 -11.10 10.21
N PRO A 89 2.97 -12.15 9.38
CA PRO A 89 3.28 -13.50 9.86
C PRO A 89 4.61 -13.57 10.60
N ARG A 90 4.74 -14.52 11.53
CA ARG A 90 6.01 -14.72 12.25
C ARG A 90 7.14 -15.03 11.27
N GLY A 91 8.30 -14.39 11.48
CA GLY A 91 9.47 -14.55 10.61
C GLY A 91 9.39 -13.74 9.30
N ALA A 92 8.28 -13.06 9.02
CA ALA A 92 8.21 -12.16 7.88
C ALA A 92 9.09 -10.92 8.12
N ARG A 93 9.86 -10.53 7.10
CA ARG A 93 10.60 -9.27 7.11
C ARG A 93 9.64 -8.12 6.86
N TYR A 94 9.72 -7.10 7.72
CA TYR A 94 9.00 -5.83 7.55
C TYR A 94 9.32 -5.19 6.19
N PRO A 95 8.32 -4.74 5.41
CA PRO A 95 8.55 -4.06 4.14
C PRO A 95 9.36 -2.78 4.34
N ALA A 96 10.44 -2.61 3.57
CA ALA A 96 11.31 -1.46 3.74
C ALA A 96 10.66 -0.19 3.16
N GLY A 97 10.72 0.90 3.93
CA GLY A 97 10.36 2.24 3.47
C GLY A 97 8.87 2.50 3.33
N LEU A 98 7.99 1.61 3.81
CA LEU A 98 6.61 2.00 4.10
C LEU A 98 6.64 3.01 5.25
N ALA A 99 5.92 4.11 5.10
CA ALA A 99 5.66 5.02 6.21
C ALA A 99 4.99 4.22 7.34
N ARG A 100 5.41 4.50 8.58
CA ARG A 100 4.68 4.01 9.75
C ARG A 100 3.42 4.83 9.91
#